data_AF-A0A8T7BXF3-F1
#
_entry.id   AF-A0A8T7BXF3-F1
#
_cell.length_a   1.000
_cell.length_b   1.000
_cell.length_c   1.000
_cell.angle_alpha   90.00
_cell.angle_beta   90.00
_cell.angle_gamma   90.00
#
_symmetry.space_group_name_H-M   'P 1'
#
loop_
_entity.id
_entity.type
_entity.pdbx_description
1 polymer ?
#
loop_
_entity_poly.entity_id
_entity_poly.type
_entity_poly.pdbx_seq_one_letter_code
_entity_poly.pdbx_strand_id
1 'polypeptide(L)'
;HFLNVGIIVGLLERSWRLLAIERGWIFGDCDMDLGMPAWFALDKWFPSLFEVQTSCGYTPLIMFNISMAESLVVISALLLIVSAAVFVASWFD
;
A
#
# COMPACT_ATOMS: atom_id res chain seq x y z
N HIS A 1 21.08 5.75 -0.54
CA HIS A 1 19.64 5.88 -0.22
C HIS A 1 18.68 5.72 -1.40
N PHE A 2 19.17 5.52 -2.63
CA PHE A 2 18.33 5.37 -3.82
C PHE A 2 17.31 4.22 -3.75
N LEU A 3 17.73 3.02 -3.35
CA LEU A 3 16.83 1.86 -3.20
C LEU A 3 15.68 2.12 -2.22
N ASN A 4 15.97 2.81 -1.12
CA ASN A 4 14.98 3.14 -0.10
C ASN A 4 13.88 4.05 -0.68
N VAL A 5 14.27 5.08 -1.44
CA VAL A 5 13.31 5.95 -2.14
C VAL A 5 12.45 5.12 -3.09
N GLY A 6 13.04 4.20 -3.85
CA GLY A 6 12.29 3.31 -4.75
C GLY A 6 11.23 2.45 -4.03
N ILE A 7 11.58 1.85 -2.88
CA ILE A 7 10.65 1.04 -2.08
C ILE A 7 9.49 1.89 -1.55
N ILE A 8 9.79 3.07 -1.01
CA ILE A 8 8.77 3.94 -0.42
C ILE A 8 7.87 4.53 -1.54
N VAL A 9 8.39 4.76 -2.74
CA VAL A 9 7.57 5.17 -3.90
C VAL A 9 6.57 4.07 -4.25
N GLY A 10 7.02 2.81 -4.27
CA GLY A 10 6.14 1.66 -4.46
C GLY A 10 5.06 1.56 -3.37
N LEU A 11 5.42 1.81 -2.11
CA LEU A 11 4.46 1.85 -1.01
C LEU A 11 3.40 2.95 -1.21
N LEU A 12 3.82 4.16 -1.60
CA LEU A 12 2.89 5.25 -1.87
C LEU A 12 1.97 4.91 -3.03
N GLU A 13 2.47 4.40 -4.16
CA GLU A 13 1.63 4.03 -5.30
C GLU A 13 0.56 3.01 -4.92
N ARG A 14 0.95 1.96 -4.17
CA ARG A 14 0.00 0.94 -3.72
C ARG A 14 -1.03 1.50 -2.75
N SER A 15 -0.62 2.32 -1.78
CA SER A 15 -1.54 2.96 -0.84
C SER A 15 -2.54 3.90 -1.54
N TRP A 16 -2.07 4.64 -2.55
CA TRP A 16 -2.92 5.53 -3.34
C TRP A 16 -3.92 4.77 -4.21
N ARG A 17 -3.50 3.65 -4.81
CA ARG A 17 -4.42 2.76 -5.55
C ARG A 17 -5.52 2.19 -4.66
N LEU A 18 -5.19 1.77 -3.43
CA LEU A 18 -6.18 1.30 -2.46
C LEU A 18 -7.22 2.38 -2.16
N LEU A 19 -6.77 3.60 -1.87
CA LEU A 19 -7.65 4.74 -1.63
C LEU A 19 -8.52 5.08 -2.85
N ALA A 20 -7.94 5.04 -4.05
CA ALA A 20 -8.67 5.31 -5.29
C ALA A 20 -9.78 4.27 -5.55
N ILE A 21 -9.57 3.01 -5.16
CA ILE A 21 -10.60 1.95 -5.24
C ILE A 21 -11.69 2.18 -4.18
N GLU A 22 -11.33 2.54 -2.95
CA GLU A 22 -12.30 2.87 -1.88
C GLU A 22 -13.21 4.06 -2.25
N ARG A 23 -12.65 5.10 -2.88
CA ARG A 23 -13.41 6.28 -3.34
C ARG A 23 -14.14 6.06 -4.66
N GLY A 24 -13.95 4.91 -5.32
CA GLY A 24 -14.55 4.59 -6.61
C GLY A 24 -13.98 5.39 -7.78
N TRP A 25 -12.75 5.90 -7.68
CA TRP A 25 -12.06 6.57 -8.78
C TRP A 25 -11.51 5.60 -9.82
N ILE A 26 -11.11 4.41 -9.38
CA ILE A 26 -10.50 3.35 -10.21
C ILE A 26 -11.14 2.01 -9.82
N PHE A 27 -11.40 1.15 -10.81
CA PHE A 27 -11.88 -0.22 -10.57
C PHE A 27 -10.70 -1.20 -10.48
N GLY A 28 -10.72 -2.07 -9.47
CA GLY A 28 -9.78 -3.19 -9.33
C GLY A 28 -10.49 -4.53 -9.51
N ASP A 29 -9.72 -5.59 -9.72
CA ASP A 29 -10.25 -6.96 -9.75
C ASP A 29 -10.67 -7.38 -8.33
N CYS A 30 -11.97 -7.36 -8.06
CA CYS A 30 -12.56 -7.74 -6.77
C CYS A 30 -12.70 -9.27 -6.62
N ASP A 31 -11.70 -10.02 -7.06
CA ASP A 31 -11.70 -11.48 -6.91
C ASP A 31 -11.21 -11.88 -5.52
N MET A 32 -11.59 -13.08 -5.06
CA MET A 32 -11.13 -13.62 -3.78
C MET A 32 -9.78 -14.36 -3.93
N ASP A 33 -9.29 -14.51 -5.16
CA ASP A 33 -7.98 -15.03 -5.49
C ASP A 33 -6.94 -13.90 -5.64
N LEU A 34 -5.73 -14.09 -5.09
CA LEU A 34 -4.64 -13.11 -5.18
C LEU A 34 -4.03 -13.02 -6.59
N GLY A 35 -4.41 -13.89 -7.53
CA GLY A 35 -3.87 -13.93 -8.89
C GLY A 35 -2.38 -14.30 -8.95
N MET A 36 -1.87 -14.94 -7.90
CA MET A 36 -0.46 -15.33 -7.77
C MET A 36 -0.20 -16.67 -8.47
N PRO A 37 0.98 -16.86 -9.10
CA PRO A 37 1.32 -18.14 -9.73
C PRO A 37 1.47 -19.23 -8.66
N ALA A 38 1.17 -20.48 -9.03
CA ALA A 38 1.15 -21.61 -8.09
C ALA A 38 2.48 -21.87 -7.34
N TRP A 39 3.61 -21.39 -7.85
CA TRP A 39 4.91 -21.51 -7.15
C TRP A 39 5.07 -20.51 -6.00
N PHE A 40 4.30 -19.40 -5.98
CA PHE A 40 4.35 -18.33 -4.98
C PHE A 40 2.97 -18.08 -4.34
N ALA A 41 2.30 -19.15 -3.92
CA ALA A 41 0.99 -19.08 -3.27
C ALA A 41 1.12 -18.70 -1.78
N LEU A 42 1.42 -17.42 -1.51
CA LEU A 42 1.64 -16.91 -0.16
C LEU A 42 0.38 -17.02 0.72
N ASP A 43 -0.79 -16.92 0.09
CA ASP A 43 -2.12 -17.16 0.68
C ASP A 43 -2.24 -18.59 1.27
N LYS A 44 -1.66 -19.61 0.61
CA LYS A 44 -1.70 -21.00 1.08
C LYS A 44 -0.68 -21.29 2.18
N TRP A 45 0.49 -20.68 2.11
CA TRP A 45 1.55 -20.93 3.09
C TRP A 45 1.30 -20.22 4.42
N PHE A 46 0.76 -19.00 4.37
CA PHE A 46 0.47 -18.18 5.56
C PHE A 46 -0.95 -17.56 5.50
N PRO A 47 -2.00 -18.38 5.61
CA PRO A 47 -3.39 -17.93 5.46
C PRO A 47 -3.82 -16.93 6.54
N SER A 48 -3.22 -16.98 7.73
CA SER A 48 -3.56 -16.05 8.82
C SER A 48 -3.27 -14.58 8.52
N LEU A 49 -2.39 -14.29 7.56
CA LEU A 49 -1.99 -12.92 7.21
C LEU A 49 -2.39 -12.51 5.79
N PHE A 50 -2.45 -13.46 4.86
CA PHE A 50 -2.59 -13.17 3.41
C PHE A 50 -3.90 -13.66 2.81
N GLU A 51 -4.82 -14.23 3.59
CA GLU A 51 -6.13 -14.61 3.10
C GLU A 51 -7.03 -13.38 2.88
N VAL A 52 -7.64 -13.29 1.69
CA VAL A 52 -8.61 -12.24 1.37
C VAL A 52 -9.92 -12.55 2.08
N GLN A 53 -10.28 -11.69 3.02
CA GLN A 53 -11.53 -11.86 3.78
C GLN A 53 -12.72 -11.12 3.14
N THR A 54 -12.46 -10.12 2.29
CA THR A 54 -13.49 -9.27 1.69
C THR A 54 -13.12 -8.83 0.28
N SER A 55 -14.12 -8.62 -0.57
CA SER A 55 -13.94 -8.00 -1.89
C SER A 55 -13.41 -6.56 -1.76
N CYS A 56 -12.62 -6.10 -2.74
CA CYS A 56 -11.94 -4.80 -2.66
C CYS A 56 -12.89 -3.63 -2.35
N GLY A 57 -12.41 -2.69 -1.51
CA GLY A 57 -13.06 -1.41 -1.25
C GLY A 57 -13.79 -1.28 0.10
N TYR A 58 -13.79 -2.33 0.93
CA TYR A 58 -14.38 -2.25 2.27
C TYR A 58 -13.30 -2.23 3.37
N THR A 59 -12.74 -1.04 3.65
CA THR A 59 -11.94 -0.82 4.85
C THR A 59 -12.80 -0.26 5.98
N PRO A 60 -12.76 -0.85 7.19
CA PRO A 60 -13.49 -0.31 8.32
C PRO A 60 -12.98 1.09 8.65
N LEU A 61 -13.91 1.99 8.97
CA LEU A 61 -13.53 3.31 9.47
C LEU A 61 -12.93 3.16 10.86
N ILE A 62 -11.77 3.76 11.05
CA ILE A 62 -11.16 3.92 12.36
C ILE A 62 -11.79 5.11 13.09
N MET A 63 -11.44 5.27 14.37
CA MET A 63 -11.89 6.39 15.19
C MET A 63 -11.68 7.72 14.44
N PHE A 64 -12.70 8.58 14.44
CA PHE A 64 -12.79 9.86 13.68
C PHE A 64 -13.32 9.82 12.24
N ASN A 65 -13.96 8.74 11.76
CA ASN A 65 -14.56 8.71 10.40
C ASN A 65 -13.51 8.89 9.27
N ILE A 66 -12.27 8.49 9.56
CA ILE A 66 -11.15 8.47 8.63
C ILE A 66 -10.88 6.99 8.24
N SER A 67 -10.58 6.73 6.97
CA SER A 67 -10.20 5.38 6.50
C SER A 67 -8.75 5.06 6.89
N MET A 68 -8.45 3.77 7.12
CA MET A 68 -7.06 3.31 7.26
C MET A 68 -6.22 3.58 6.01
N ALA A 69 -6.81 3.62 4.81
CA ALA A 69 -6.06 3.92 3.58
C ALA A 69 -5.61 5.39 3.52
N GLU A 70 -6.46 6.32 3.97
CA GLU A 70 -6.12 7.75 4.02
C GLU A 70 -4.89 7.99 4.91
N SER A 71 -4.84 7.36 6.08
CA SER A 71 -3.68 7.49 6.98
C SER A 71 -2.42 6.83 6.38
N LEU A 72 -2.56 5.72 5.67
CA LEU A 72 -1.45 5.05 4.98
C LEU A 72 -0.83 5.94 3.89
N VAL A 73 -1.66 6.63 3.12
CA VAL A 73 -1.21 7.59 2.09
C VAL A 73 -0.47 8.76 2.74
N VAL A 74 -1.01 9.32 3.83
CA VAL A 74 -0.34 10.42 4.55
C VAL A 74 1.02 10.00 5.10
N ILE A 75 1.10 8.85 5.78
CA ILE A 75 2.35 8.37 6.39
C ILE A 75 3.38 8.03 5.30
N SER A 76 2.98 7.35 4.22
CA SER A 76 3.89 7.02 3.12
C SER A 76 4.40 8.25 2.39
N ALA A 77 3.58 9.29 2.21
CA ALA A 77 4.02 10.57 1.65
C ALA A 77 5.04 11.28 2.56
N LEU A 78 4.83 11.29 3.87
CA LEU A 78 5.80 11.84 4.83
C LEU A 78 7.12 11.06 4.80
N LEU A 79 7.07 9.73 4.78
CA LEU A 79 8.26 8.89 4.67
C LEU A 79 9.01 9.13 3.36
N LEU A 80 8.30 9.38 2.26
CA LEU A 80 8.93 9.76 1.00
C LEU A 80 9.71 11.06 1.12
N ILE A 81 9.10 12.10 1.69
CA ILE A 81 9.74 13.40 1.87
C ILE A 81 11.01 13.25 2.70
N VAL A 82 10.95 12.52 3.81
CA VAL A 82 12.12 12.26 4.66
C VAL A 82 13.20 11.48 3.90
N SER A 83 12.83 10.43 3.16
CA SER A 83 13.78 9.62 2.40
C SER A 83 14.44 10.40 1.26
N ALA A 84 13.70 11.30 0.61
CA ALA A 84 14.20 12.19 -0.43
C ALA A 84 15.16 13.23 0.17
N ALA A 85 14.80 13.82 1.31
CA ALA A 85 15.68 14.75 2.02
C ALA A 85 17.02 14.09 2.40
N VAL A 86 16.98 12.86 2.92
CA VAL A 86 18.20 12.09 3.26
C VAL A 86 19.01 11.74 2.01
N PHE A 87 18.34 11.38 0.90
CA PHE A 87 19.02 11.13 -0.37
C PHE A 87 19.75 12.37 -0.89
N VAL A 88 19.11 13.53 -0.84
CA VAL A 88 19.71 14.81 -1.24
C VAL A 88 20.86 15.17 -0.30
N ALA A 89 20.68 15.07 1.02
CA ALA A 89 21.75 15.32 1.98
C ALA A 89 22.98 14.43 1.73
N SER A 90 22.77 13.13 1.48
CA SER A 90 23.85 12.19 1.17
C SER A 90 24.55 12.42 -0.18
N TRP A 91 23.98 13.24 -1.05
CA TRP A 91 24.59 13.65 -2.30
C TRP A 91 25.48 14.89 -2.14
N PHE A 92 25.21 15.71 -1.12
CA PHE A 92 25.94 16.94 -0.85
C PHE A 92 27.14 16.75 0.10
N ASP A 93 27.20 15.64 0.83
CA ASP A 93 28.40 15.14 1.56
C ASP A 93 29.31 14.33 0.61
#